data_AF-A0A4Q3UD66-F1
#
_entry.id   AF-A0A4Q3UD66-F1
#
_cell.length_a   1.000
_cell.length_b   1.000
_cell.length_c   1.000
_cell.angle_alpha   90.00
_cell.angle_beta   90.00
_cell.angle_gamma   90.00
#
_symmetry.space_group_name_H-M   'P 1'
#
loop_
_entity.id
_entity.type
_entity.pdbx_description
1 polymer ?
#
loop_
_entity_poly.entity_id
_entity_poly.type
_entity_poly.pdbx_seq_one_letter_code
_entity_poly.pdbx_strand_id
1 'polypeptide(L)'
;MQIVETSNEGLKRAYTVTITAKQISERIEGEVKRMAPQVRMPGFRPGKVPANLIKKMHGPALHQDALNTTIREAMDQLVEEKALRPAMQPQVELGDGYEEGKDAELSVSLEILPAIETPSLDGLKLEKLVVPVTDEQVSEAIDRIASQQKSFETQEGRAAQEGDQLICDFVGKLDGEEFEGGSAEKQPI
;
A
#
# COMPACT_ATOMS: atom_id res chain seq x y z
N MET A 1 15.73 -26.73 13.38
CA MET A 1 15.47 -26.06 12.09
C MET A 1 16.76 -25.98 11.32
N GLN A 2 16.73 -26.32 10.03
CA GLN A 2 17.89 -26.25 9.14
C GLN A 2 17.53 -25.38 7.95
N ILE A 3 18.41 -24.44 7.61
CA ILE A 3 18.22 -23.49 6.49
C ILE A 3 19.36 -23.73 5.51
N VAL A 4 19.04 -24.04 4.27
CA VAL A 4 19.99 -24.26 3.18
C VAL A 4 19.71 -23.24 2.08
N GLU A 5 20.74 -22.56 1.59
CA GLU A 5 20.62 -21.66 0.44
C GLU A 5 20.77 -22.47 -0.85
N THR A 6 19.77 -22.38 -1.72
CA THR A 6 19.64 -23.21 -2.93
C THR A 6 19.93 -22.41 -4.19
N SER A 7 19.65 -21.11 -4.21
CA SER A 7 19.95 -20.24 -5.36
C SER A 7 20.25 -18.80 -4.94
N ASN A 8 21.23 -18.20 -5.60
CA ASN A 8 21.71 -16.84 -5.41
C ASN A 8 22.07 -16.21 -6.77
N GLU A 9 21.04 -15.97 -7.58
CA GLU A 9 21.21 -15.38 -8.92
C GLU A 9 20.69 -13.95 -8.93
N GLY A 10 21.60 -12.97 -8.99
CA GLY A 10 21.26 -11.56 -8.98
C GLY A 10 20.54 -11.15 -7.69
N LEU A 11 19.29 -10.72 -7.81
CA LEU A 11 18.42 -10.36 -6.68
C LEU A 11 17.56 -11.53 -6.19
N LYS A 12 17.52 -12.66 -6.91
CA LYS A 12 16.75 -13.84 -6.50
C LYS A 12 17.51 -14.61 -5.44
N ARG A 13 16.79 -15.02 -4.40
CA ARG A 13 17.28 -15.89 -3.34
C ARG A 13 16.28 -17.04 -3.17
N ALA A 14 16.79 -18.26 -3.13
CA ALA A 14 16.00 -19.44 -2.81
C ALA A 14 16.61 -20.16 -1.60
N TYR A 15 15.76 -20.56 -0.66
CA TYR A 15 16.14 -21.27 0.55
C TYR A 15 15.27 -22.52 0.71
N THR A 16 15.88 -23.62 1.15
CA THR A 16 15.19 -24.78 1.66
C THR A 16 15.24 -24.76 3.18
N VAL A 17 14.07 -24.74 3.81
CA VAL A 17 13.92 -24.65 5.26
C VAL A 17 13.28 -25.93 5.78
N THR A 18 14.00 -26.68 6.61
CA THR A 18 13.49 -27.91 7.25
C THR A 18 13.08 -27.61 8.68
N ILE A 19 11.77 -27.72 8.94
CA ILE A 19 11.16 -27.60 10.27
C ILE A 19 11.01 -29.00 10.85
N THR A 20 11.54 -29.21 12.05
CA THR A 20 11.49 -30.53 12.69
C THR A 20 10.09 -30.85 13.21
N ALA A 21 9.67 -32.12 13.15
CA ALA A 21 8.39 -32.60 13.67
C ALA A 21 8.16 -32.22 15.14
N LYS A 22 9.26 -32.16 15.92
CA LYS A 22 9.25 -31.75 17.33
C LYS A 22 8.76 -30.30 17.50
N GLN A 23 9.23 -29.37 16.67
CA GLN A 23 8.82 -27.96 16.73
C GLN A 23 7.33 -27.79 16.42
N ILE A 24 6.83 -28.52 15.42
CA ILE A 24 5.40 -28.52 15.05
C ILE A 24 4.57 -29.10 16.20
N SER A 25 5.02 -30.20 16.80
CA SER A 25 4.36 -30.86 17.93
C SER A 25 4.29 -29.96 19.17
N GLU A 26 5.37 -29.26 19.50
CA GLU A 26 5.40 -28.28 20.60
C GLU A 26 4.41 -27.13 20.35
N ARG A 27 4.29 -26.66 19.10
CA ARG A 27 3.32 -25.60 18.75
C ARG A 27 1.89 -26.10 18.87
N ILE A 28 1.59 -27.32 18.42
CA ILE A 28 0.28 -27.96 18.59
C ILE A 28 -0.08 -28.08 20.08
N GLU A 29 0.86 -28.48 20.93
CA GLU A 29 0.62 -28.54 22.37
C GLU A 29 0.35 -27.17 22.99
N GLY A 30 1.06 -26.13 22.52
CA GLY A 30 0.80 -24.74 22.90
C GLY A 30 -0.61 -24.27 22.52
N GLU A 31 -1.04 -24.55 21.28
CA GLU A 31 -2.38 -24.22 20.81
C GLU A 31 -3.47 -24.99 21.55
N VAL A 32 -3.26 -26.28 21.84
CA VAL A 32 -4.17 -27.08 22.66
C VAL A 32 -4.30 -26.49 24.07
N LYS A 33 -3.19 -26.05 24.70
CA LYS A 33 -3.23 -25.38 26.02
C LYS A 33 -3.99 -24.04 25.96
N ARG A 34 -3.84 -23.28 24.87
CA ARG A 34 -4.53 -22.01 24.66
C ARG A 34 -6.03 -22.19 24.45
N MET A 35 -6.44 -23.23 23.72
CA MET A 35 -7.85 -23.55 23.47
C MET A 35 -8.53 -24.27 24.64
N ALA A 36 -7.80 -25.07 25.42
CA ALA A 36 -8.34 -25.82 26.56
C ALA A 36 -9.31 -25.02 27.47
N PRO A 37 -9.02 -23.77 27.90
CA PRO A 37 -9.95 -22.98 28.71
C PRO A 37 -11.22 -22.53 27.98
N GLN A 38 -11.19 -22.41 26.65
CA GLN A 38 -12.29 -21.90 25.83
C GLN A 38 -13.24 -23.01 25.34
N VAL A 39 -12.74 -24.25 25.27
CA VAL A 39 -13.51 -25.39 24.77
C VAL A 39 -14.61 -25.78 25.76
N ARG A 40 -15.85 -25.82 25.25
CA ARG A 40 -17.04 -26.33 25.96
C ARG A 40 -17.42 -27.68 25.34
N MET A 41 -17.43 -28.73 26.15
CA MET A 41 -17.80 -30.07 25.71
C MET A 41 -18.83 -30.68 26.65
N PRO A 42 -19.92 -31.29 26.12
CA PRO A 42 -20.89 -32.00 26.96
C PRO A 42 -20.20 -33.05 27.83
N GLY A 43 -20.50 -33.05 29.13
CA GLY A 43 -19.93 -33.98 30.11
C GLY A 43 -18.65 -33.50 30.83
N PHE A 44 -18.04 -32.39 30.39
CA PHE A 44 -16.86 -31.82 31.05
C PHE A 44 -17.11 -30.39 31.52
N ARG A 45 -16.61 -30.05 32.72
CA ARG A 45 -16.62 -28.66 33.18
C ARG A 45 -15.79 -27.80 32.21
N PRO A 46 -16.26 -26.61 31.80
CA PRO A 46 -15.50 -25.72 30.93
C PRO A 46 -14.04 -25.55 31.42
N GLY A 47 -13.08 -25.72 30.53
CA GLY A 47 -11.65 -25.66 30.87
C GLY A 47 -11.02 -26.91 31.47
N LYS A 48 -11.77 -28.00 31.65
CA LYS A 48 -11.27 -29.29 32.19
C LYS A 48 -11.42 -30.45 31.22
N VAL A 49 -11.53 -30.16 29.93
CA VAL A 49 -11.54 -31.17 28.87
C VAL A 49 -10.13 -31.76 28.72
N PRO A 50 -9.96 -33.10 28.70
CA PRO A 50 -8.66 -33.73 28.46
C PRO A 50 -8.06 -33.34 27.11
N ALA A 51 -6.76 -33.04 27.08
CA ALA A 51 -6.04 -32.62 25.88
C ALA A 51 -6.15 -33.64 24.73
N ASN A 52 -6.18 -34.94 25.04
CA ASN A 52 -6.34 -36.00 24.04
C ASN A 52 -7.68 -35.94 23.30
N LEU A 53 -8.75 -35.51 23.99
CA LEU A 53 -10.08 -35.42 23.40
C LEU A 53 -10.20 -34.17 22.51
N ILE A 54 -9.55 -33.07 22.92
CA ILE A 54 -9.42 -31.85 22.11
C ILE A 54 -8.64 -32.15 20.83
N LYS A 55 -7.49 -32.84 20.94
CA LYS A 55 -6.70 -33.29 19.78
C LYS A 55 -7.51 -34.22 18.87
N LYS A 56 -8.37 -35.08 19.41
CA LYS A 56 -9.19 -35.98 18.59
C LYS A 56 -10.28 -35.26 17.79
N MET A 57 -10.87 -34.18 18.34
CA MET A 57 -11.94 -33.43 17.68
C MET A 57 -11.44 -32.32 16.77
N HIS A 58 -10.37 -31.63 17.16
CA HIS A 58 -9.81 -30.47 16.45
C HIS A 58 -8.44 -30.75 15.84
N GLY A 59 -7.93 -31.98 15.92
CA GLY A 59 -6.56 -32.35 15.53
C GLY A 59 -6.15 -31.85 14.15
N PRO A 60 -6.87 -32.20 13.07
CA PRO A 60 -6.49 -31.77 11.73
C PRO A 60 -6.46 -30.25 11.54
N ALA A 61 -7.44 -29.53 12.12
CA ALA A 61 -7.51 -28.08 12.04
C ALA A 61 -6.39 -27.41 12.85
N LEU A 62 -6.19 -27.87 14.09
CA LEU A 62 -5.11 -27.42 14.96
C LEU A 62 -3.73 -27.69 14.36
N HIS A 63 -3.58 -28.83 13.68
CA HIS A 63 -2.35 -29.19 13.00
C HIS A 63 -2.05 -28.23 11.84
N GLN A 64 -3.04 -27.96 10.98
CA GLN A 64 -2.89 -27.01 9.89
C GLN A 64 -2.60 -25.59 10.38
N ASP A 65 -3.30 -25.14 11.42
CA ASP A 65 -3.07 -23.82 12.01
C ASP A 65 -1.68 -23.71 12.65
N ALA A 66 -1.26 -24.74 13.39
CA ALA A 66 0.06 -24.80 13.98
C ALA A 66 1.16 -24.82 12.90
N LEU A 67 0.99 -25.65 11.86
CA LEU A 67 1.90 -25.72 10.73
C LEU A 67 2.04 -24.36 10.04
N ASN A 68 0.93 -23.72 9.67
CA ASN A 68 0.95 -22.40 9.04
C ASN A 68 1.61 -21.33 9.90
N THR A 69 1.38 -21.40 11.22
CA THR A 69 2.02 -20.48 12.17
C THR A 69 3.52 -20.73 12.26
N THR A 70 3.95 -21.99 12.35
CA THR A 70 5.37 -22.34 12.39
C THR A 70 6.08 -22.00 11.08
N ILE A 71 5.41 -22.14 9.92
CA ILE A 71 5.93 -21.68 8.62
C ILE A 71 6.16 -20.18 8.64
N ARG A 72 5.22 -19.39 9.16
CA ARG A 72 5.37 -17.93 9.26
C ARG A 72 6.51 -17.53 10.19
N GLU A 73 6.57 -18.12 11.38
CA GLU A 73 7.66 -17.88 12.35
C GLU A 73 9.02 -18.26 11.75
N ALA A 74 9.09 -19.39 11.03
CA ALA A 74 10.29 -19.83 10.31
C ALA A 74 10.73 -18.82 9.23
N MET A 75 9.77 -18.24 8.51
CA MET A 75 10.04 -17.21 7.50
C MET A 75 10.55 -15.92 8.13
N ASP A 76 9.95 -15.48 9.23
CA ASP A 76 10.39 -14.28 9.95
C ASP A 76 11.82 -14.45 10.48
N GLN A 77 12.13 -15.63 11.06
CA GLN A 77 13.47 -15.99 11.51
C GLN A 77 14.48 -16.04 10.36
N LEU A 78 14.11 -16.61 9.20
CA LEU A 78 14.96 -16.64 8.02
C LEU A 78 15.34 -15.23 7.55
N VAL A 79 14.36 -14.32 7.49
CA VAL A 79 14.56 -12.94 7.07
C VAL A 79 15.46 -12.20 8.06
N GLU A 80 15.24 -12.40 9.36
CA GLU A 80 16.04 -11.76 10.41
C GLU A 80 17.49 -12.30 10.46
N GLU A 81 17.68 -13.62 10.47
CA GLU A 81 19.00 -14.27 10.56
C GLU A 81 19.88 -13.94 9.35
N LYS A 82 19.28 -13.85 8.16
CA LYS A 82 19.98 -13.53 6.92
C LYS A 82 19.95 -12.04 6.57
N ALA A 83 19.39 -11.20 7.44
CA ALA A 83 19.22 -9.76 7.24
C ALA A 83 18.66 -9.41 5.84
N LEU A 84 17.73 -10.23 5.34
CA LEU A 84 17.17 -10.08 4.01
C LEU A 84 16.17 -8.94 4.00
N ARG A 85 16.12 -8.19 2.89
CA ARG A 85 15.11 -7.16 2.66
C ARG A 85 14.27 -7.55 1.45
N PRO A 86 13.22 -8.37 1.63
CA PRO A 86 12.39 -8.80 0.51
C PRO A 86 11.73 -7.60 -0.18
N ALA A 87 11.79 -7.55 -1.50
CA ALA A 87 11.09 -6.55 -2.31
C ALA A 87 9.58 -6.85 -2.42
N MET A 88 9.22 -8.14 -2.38
CA MET A 88 7.86 -8.65 -2.45
C MET A 88 7.63 -9.71 -1.37
N GLN A 89 6.37 -10.10 -1.19
CA GLN A 89 6.04 -11.23 -0.32
C GLN A 89 6.73 -12.50 -0.84
N PRO A 90 7.50 -13.22 0.01
CA PRO A 90 8.15 -14.47 -0.39
C PRO A 90 7.14 -15.51 -0.85
N GLN A 91 7.47 -16.24 -1.91
CA GLN A 91 6.73 -17.43 -2.32
C GLN A 91 7.23 -18.61 -1.48
N VAL A 92 6.31 -19.21 -0.73
CA VAL A 92 6.58 -20.33 0.18
C VAL A 92 5.77 -21.53 -0.29
N GLU A 93 6.45 -22.63 -0.58
CA GLU A 93 5.86 -23.88 -1.00
C GLU A 93 6.23 -24.96 0.01
N LEU A 94 5.22 -25.68 0.50
CA LEU A 94 5.43 -26.88 1.32
C LEU A 94 5.80 -28.04 0.39
N GLY A 95 6.88 -28.76 0.72
CA GLY A 95 7.34 -29.90 -0.06
C GLY A 95 6.26 -30.99 -0.19
N ASP A 96 6.22 -31.63 -1.36
CA ASP A 96 5.30 -32.71 -1.65
C ASP A 96 5.50 -33.88 -0.67
N GLY A 97 4.42 -34.32 -0.02
CA GLY A 97 4.44 -35.49 0.86
C GLY A 97 4.63 -35.19 2.36
N TYR A 98 4.37 -33.96 2.81
CA TYR A 98 4.29 -33.69 4.24
C TYR A 98 3.22 -34.57 4.92
N GLU A 99 3.62 -35.29 5.97
CA GLU A 99 2.75 -36.07 6.83
C GLU A 99 2.87 -35.61 8.28
N GLU A 100 1.76 -35.69 9.01
CA GLU A 100 1.74 -35.35 10.44
C GLU A 100 2.74 -36.22 11.23
N GLY A 101 3.66 -35.56 11.94
CA GLY A 101 4.70 -36.21 12.72
C GLY A 101 6.03 -36.42 11.98
N LYS A 102 6.13 -36.00 10.71
CA LYS A 102 7.39 -35.89 9.97
C LYS A 102 7.89 -34.44 9.92
N ASP A 103 9.14 -34.28 9.50
CA ASP A 103 9.73 -32.97 9.28
C ASP A 103 9.05 -32.31 8.06
N ALA A 104 8.78 -31.00 8.17
CA ALA A 104 8.23 -30.21 7.09
C ALA A 104 9.38 -29.53 6.32
N GLU A 105 9.51 -29.84 5.04
CA GLU A 105 10.42 -29.14 4.14
C GLU A 105 9.67 -28.01 3.43
N LEU A 106 10.26 -26.82 3.44
CA LEU A 106 9.71 -25.63 2.79
C LEU A 106 10.70 -25.14 1.75
N SER A 107 10.21 -24.91 0.53
CA SER A 107 10.91 -24.16 -0.50
C SER A 107 10.48 -22.70 -0.43
N VAL A 108 11.44 -21.82 -0.22
CA VAL A 108 11.22 -20.38 -0.11
C VAL A 108 11.94 -19.71 -1.26
N SER A 109 11.24 -18.92 -2.06
CA SER A 109 11.84 -18.08 -3.09
C SER A 109 11.43 -16.62 -2.88
N LEU A 110 12.41 -15.73 -2.92
CA LEU A 110 12.19 -14.29 -2.71
C LEU A 110 13.20 -13.46 -3.48
N GLU A 111 12.81 -12.23 -3.81
CA GLU A 111 13.69 -11.24 -4.42
C GLU A 111 14.09 -10.21 -3.35
N ILE A 112 15.39 -9.93 -3.25
CA ILE A 112 15.92 -8.95 -2.30
C ILE A 112 16.05 -7.57 -2.96
N LEU A 113 15.81 -6.52 -2.18
CA LEU A 113 16.16 -5.17 -2.59
C LEU A 113 17.69 -5.02 -2.66
N PRO A 114 18.22 -4.43 -3.74
CA PRO A 114 19.64 -4.15 -3.83
C PRO A 114 20.05 -3.14 -2.77
N ALA A 115 21.27 -3.30 -2.25
CA ALA A 115 21.92 -2.23 -1.50
C ALA A 115 22.33 -1.13 -2.49
N ILE A 116 21.63 0.00 -2.45
CA ILE A 116 21.99 1.19 -3.23
C ILE A 116 22.96 2.00 -2.38
N GLU A 117 24.20 2.10 -2.81
CA GLU A 117 25.16 3.03 -2.21
C GLU A 117 24.76 4.47 -2.58
N THR A 118 24.71 5.36 -1.58
CA THR A 118 24.44 6.77 -1.84
C THR A 118 25.59 7.36 -2.66
N PRO A 119 25.32 7.93 -3.85
CA PRO A 119 26.37 8.58 -4.62
C PRO A 119 26.94 9.75 -3.82
N SER A 120 28.25 10.00 -3.96
CA SER A 120 28.85 11.20 -3.38
C SER A 120 28.18 12.44 -3.97
N LEU A 121 27.74 13.33 -3.09
CA LEU A 121 27.16 14.63 -3.44
C LEU A 121 28.24 15.73 -3.51
N ASP A 122 29.51 15.36 -3.28
CA ASP A 122 30.62 16.30 -3.31
C ASP A 122 30.80 16.85 -4.73
N GLY A 123 30.53 18.15 -4.90
CA GLY A 123 30.61 18.84 -6.17
C GLY A 123 29.27 19.06 -6.88
N LEU A 124 28.14 18.61 -6.31
CA LEU A 124 26.82 18.95 -6.83
C LEU A 124 26.52 20.44 -6.58
N LYS A 125 26.61 21.26 -7.63
CA LYS A 125 26.26 22.68 -7.56
C LYS A 125 24.76 22.84 -7.83
N LEU A 126 24.03 23.31 -6.83
CA LEU A 126 22.63 23.69 -6.95
C LEU A 126 22.54 25.21 -7.03
N GLU A 127 21.99 25.71 -8.14
CA GLU A 127 21.70 27.13 -8.29
C GLU A 127 20.30 27.42 -7.76
N LYS A 128 20.23 28.15 -6.64
CA LYS A 128 18.96 28.64 -6.10
C LYS A 128 18.65 30.00 -6.73
N LEU A 129 17.75 30.02 -7.69
CA LEU A 129 17.20 31.26 -8.23
C LEU A 129 16.28 31.89 -7.16
N VAL A 130 16.77 32.92 -6.49
CA VAL A 130 15.97 33.74 -5.57
C VAL A 130 15.50 34.96 -6.35
N VAL A 131 14.23 34.98 -6.70
CA VAL A 131 13.58 36.16 -7.30
C VAL A 131 12.94 36.96 -6.16
N PRO A 132 13.42 38.17 -5.85
CA PRO A 132 12.75 39.03 -4.89
C PRO A 132 11.41 39.49 -5.47
N VAL A 133 10.36 39.45 -4.65
CA VAL A 133 9.06 40.02 -5.01
C VAL A 133 9.16 41.53 -4.86
N THR A 134 8.80 42.27 -5.90
CA THR A 134 8.76 43.74 -5.85
C THR A 134 7.41 44.22 -5.34
N ASP A 135 7.38 45.41 -4.73
CA ASP A 135 6.11 46.02 -4.29
C ASP A 135 5.14 46.26 -5.47
N GLU A 136 5.67 46.47 -6.67
CA GLU A 136 4.90 46.57 -7.92
C GLU A 136 4.11 45.29 -8.23
N GLN A 137 4.75 44.12 -8.10
CA GLN A 137 4.08 42.82 -8.30
C GLN A 137 2.99 42.57 -7.25
N VAL A 138 3.20 43.06 -6.03
CA VAL A 138 2.19 42.99 -4.97
C VAL A 138 1.02 43.89 -5.29
N SER A 139 1.26 45.13 -5.74
CA SER A 139 0.20 46.05 -6.17
C SER A 139 -0.60 45.48 -7.33
N GLU A 140 0.07 44.97 -8.37
CA GLU A 140 -0.59 44.36 -9.53
C GLU A 140 -1.45 43.15 -9.13
N ALA A 141 -0.99 42.34 -8.18
CA ALA A 141 -1.77 41.23 -7.65
C ALA A 141 -3.01 41.72 -6.89
N ILE A 142 -2.87 42.76 -6.07
CA ILE A 142 -3.99 43.38 -5.33
C ILE A 142 -5.01 43.97 -6.32
N ASP A 143 -4.56 44.72 -7.33
CA ASP A 143 -5.42 45.35 -8.34
C ASP A 143 -6.18 44.31 -9.17
N ARG A 144 -5.54 43.19 -9.48
CA ARG A 144 -6.17 42.05 -10.14
C ARG A 144 -7.24 41.40 -9.26
N ILE A 145 -6.98 41.20 -7.96
CA ILE A 145 -7.98 40.66 -7.03
C ILE A 145 -9.16 41.64 -6.91
N ALA A 146 -8.87 42.94 -6.74
CA ALA A 146 -9.89 43.98 -6.65
C ALA A 146 -10.72 44.08 -7.94
N SER A 147 -10.10 43.93 -9.11
CA SER A 147 -10.82 43.99 -10.39
C SER A 147 -11.70 42.77 -10.66
N GLN A 148 -11.38 41.61 -10.09
CA GLN A 148 -12.25 40.42 -10.14
C GLN A 148 -13.44 40.52 -9.17
N GLN A 149 -13.32 41.27 -8.08
CA GLN A 149 -14.38 41.48 -7.09
C GLN A 149 -15.22 42.74 -7.38
N LYS A 150 -15.48 43.04 -8.66
CA LYS A 150 -16.34 44.15 -9.06
C LYS A 150 -17.82 43.74 -8.98
N SER A 151 -18.63 44.63 -8.42
CA SER A 151 -20.09 44.59 -8.53
C SER A 151 -20.53 45.61 -9.57
N PHE A 152 -21.36 45.19 -10.52
CA PHE A 152 -21.93 46.07 -11.54
C PHE A 152 -23.34 46.50 -11.15
N GLU A 153 -23.65 47.78 -11.33
CA GLU A 153 -25.00 48.32 -11.18
C GLU A 153 -25.57 48.68 -12.55
N THR A 154 -26.87 48.44 -12.75
CA THR A 154 -27.53 48.76 -14.01
C THR A 154 -27.65 50.27 -14.18
N GLN A 155 -27.06 50.81 -15.25
CA GLN A 155 -27.18 52.22 -15.62
C GLN A 155 -27.90 52.34 -16.98
N GLU A 156 -28.99 53.10 -17.02
CA GLU A 156 -29.76 53.35 -18.25
C GLU A 156 -29.38 54.68 -18.91
N GLY A 157 -29.44 54.75 -20.25
CA GLY A 157 -29.31 56.01 -21.01
C GLY A 157 -27.87 56.50 -21.26
N ARG A 158 -26.85 55.70 -20.96
CA ARG A 158 -25.44 55.99 -21.27
C ARG A 158 -24.89 54.99 -22.30
N ALA A 159 -24.03 55.46 -23.19
CA ALA A 159 -23.30 54.57 -24.10
C ALA A 159 -22.27 53.73 -23.31
N ALA A 160 -22.09 52.47 -23.70
CA ALA A 160 -21.12 51.56 -23.09
C ALA A 160 -19.68 52.11 -23.16
N GLN A 161 -18.92 51.95 -22.07
CA GLN A 161 -17.52 52.37 -21.97
C GLN A 161 -16.61 51.22 -21.52
N GLU A 162 -15.29 51.41 -21.69
CA GLU A 162 -14.31 50.43 -21.23
C GLU A 162 -14.42 50.21 -19.71
N GLY A 163 -14.63 48.95 -19.32
CA GLY A 163 -14.80 48.56 -17.93
C GLY A 163 -16.25 48.32 -17.49
N ASP A 164 -17.23 48.60 -18.36
CA ASP A 164 -18.63 48.19 -18.15
C ASP A 164 -18.81 46.71 -18.53
N GLN A 165 -19.72 46.01 -17.83
CA GLN A 165 -20.16 44.67 -18.21
C GLN A 165 -21.45 44.76 -19.01
N LEU A 166 -21.47 44.19 -20.21
CA LEU A 166 -22.64 44.17 -21.08
C LEU A 166 -23.28 42.78 -21.03
N ILE A 167 -24.61 42.74 -21.08
CA ILE A 167 -25.35 41.49 -21.27
C ILE A 167 -25.86 41.52 -22.70
N CYS A 168 -25.33 40.64 -23.55
CA CYS A 168 -25.62 40.63 -24.98
C CYS A 168 -26.01 39.25 -25.49
N ASP A 169 -26.84 39.26 -26.52
CA ASP A 169 -27.18 38.09 -27.33
C ASP A 169 -26.44 38.22 -28.67
N PHE A 170 -25.67 37.20 -29.06
CA PHE A 170 -24.92 37.25 -30.32
C PHE A 170 -24.88 35.91 -31.04
N VAL A 171 -24.75 35.99 -32.37
CA VAL A 171 -24.55 34.84 -33.27
C VAL A 171 -23.38 35.14 -34.20
N GLY A 172 -22.26 34.46 -33.97
CA GLY A 172 -21.06 34.54 -34.79
C GLY A 172 -21.20 33.74 -36.09
N LYS A 173 -20.83 34.36 -37.21
CA LYS A 173 -20.82 33.75 -38.54
C LYS A 173 -19.44 33.89 -39.17
N LEU A 174 -18.92 32.82 -39.76
CA LEU A 174 -17.72 32.85 -40.58
C LEU A 174 -18.15 32.62 -42.04
N ASP A 175 -17.83 33.56 -42.93
CA ASP A 175 -18.25 33.53 -44.35
C ASP A 175 -19.77 33.35 -44.57
N GLY A 176 -20.58 33.81 -43.61
CA GLY A 176 -22.04 33.72 -43.65
C GLY A 176 -22.64 32.45 -43.04
N GLU A 177 -21.81 31.47 -42.68
CA GLU A 177 -22.23 30.24 -42.00
C GLU A 177 -21.98 30.33 -40.49
N GLU A 178 -22.95 29.84 -39.70
CA GLU A 178 -22.84 29.78 -38.25
C GLU A 178 -21.91 28.64 -37.83
N PHE A 179 -20.99 28.90 -36.92
CA PHE A 179 -20.04 27.89 -36.44
C PHE A 179 -20.36 27.46 -34.99
N GLU A 180 -20.04 26.22 -34.66
CA GLU A 180 -20.30 25.63 -33.35
C GLU A 180 -19.50 26.36 -32.25
N GLY A 181 -20.18 26.76 -31.17
CA GLY A 181 -19.61 27.60 -30.11
C GLY A 181 -19.60 29.11 -30.39
N GLY A 182 -20.18 29.56 -31.51
CA GLY A 182 -20.25 30.96 -31.92
C GLY A 182 -21.52 31.73 -31.50
N SER A 183 -22.51 31.09 -30.87
CA SER A 183 -23.76 31.73 -30.44
C SER A 183 -23.96 31.66 -28.92
N ALA A 184 -24.45 32.74 -28.33
CA ALA A 184 -24.78 32.81 -26.91
C ALA A 184 -25.94 33.78 -26.65
N GLU A 185 -26.78 33.45 -25.67
CA GLU A 185 -27.87 34.29 -25.17
C GLU A 185 -27.61 34.67 -23.70
N LYS A 186 -27.94 35.91 -23.33
CA LYS A 186 -27.74 36.54 -22.02
C LYS A 186 -26.30 36.42 -21.51
N GLN A 187 -25.34 36.48 -22.43
CA GLN A 187 -23.95 36.30 -22.07
C GLN A 187 -23.40 37.61 -21.48
N PRO A 188 -22.82 37.58 -20.27
CA PRO A 188 -22.04 38.69 -19.77
C PRO A 188 -20.71 38.78 -20.55
N ILE A 189 -20.47 39.93 -21.17
CA ILE A 189 -19.25 40.26 -21.93
C ILE A 189 -18.61 41.56 -21.42
#